data_AF-A0A968MZN9-F1
#
_entry.id   AF-A0A968MZN9-F1
#
_cell.length_a   1.000
_cell.length_b   1.000
_cell.length_c   1.000
_cell.angle_alpha   90.00
_cell.angle_beta   90.00
_cell.angle_gamma   90.00
#
_symmetry.space_group_name_H-M   'P 1'
#
loop_
_entity.id
_entity.type
_entity.pdbx_description
1 polymer ?
#
loop_
_entity_poly.entity_id
_entity_poly.type
_entity_poly.pdbx_seq_one_letter_code
_entity_poly.pdbx_strand_id
1 'polypeptide(L)' 'MIWGKGIPLDKIKEPASKVWMGQGANPVCLMRTSWNDPNAIYVGFKAGSPSVNHGHMDIGSFIMEADGVRWASDF' A
#
# COMPACT_ATOMS: atom_id res chain seq x y z
N MET A 1 7.52 -8.93 -21.32
CA MET A 1 8.13 -7.69 -20.77
C MET A 1 9.03 -8.09 -19.62
N ILE A 2 10.33 -7.78 -19.68
CA ILE A 2 11.25 -7.98 -18.54
C ILE A 2 11.52 -6.60 -17.95
N TRP A 3 10.98 -6.33 -16.77
CA TRP A 3 11.21 -5.09 -16.04
C TRP A 3 12.55 -5.18 -15.30
N GLY A 4 13.34 -4.12 -15.31
CA GLY A 4 14.60 -4.05 -14.54
C GLY A 4 15.85 -4.62 -15.22
N LYS A 5 15.83 -4.97 -16.51
CA LYS A 5 17.05 -5.35 -17.25
C LYS A 5 18.05 -4.18 -17.23
N GLY A 6 19.18 -4.34 -16.54
CA GLY A 6 20.23 -3.33 -16.41
C GLY A 6 20.15 -2.46 -15.15
N ILE A 7 19.19 -2.70 -14.25
CA ILE A 7 19.15 -2.02 -12.95
C ILE A 7 20.02 -2.81 -11.95
N PRO A 8 21.09 -2.20 -11.39
CA PRO A 8 21.89 -2.83 -10.35
C PRO A 8 21.09 -2.85 -9.03
N LEU A 9 20.45 -3.99 -8.74
CA LEU A 9 19.54 -4.15 -7.60
C LEU A 9 20.24 -3.94 -6.25
N ASP A 10 21.53 -4.24 -6.17
CA ASP A 10 22.40 -4.02 -5.01
C ASP A 10 22.62 -2.55 -4.67
N LYS A 11 22.33 -1.63 -5.62
CA LYS A 11 22.51 -0.19 -5.45
C LYS A 11 21.21 0.57 -5.22
N ILE A 12 20.07 -0.12 -5.16
CA ILE A 12 18.78 0.52 -4.92
C ILE A 12 18.70 0.90 -3.44
N LYS A 13 18.55 2.20 -3.18
CA LYS A 13 18.29 2.72 -1.85
C LYS A 13 16.80 2.69 -1.56
N GLU A 14 16.45 2.63 -0.27
CA GLU A 14 15.05 2.73 0.14
C GLU A 14 14.43 4.07 -0.31
N PRO A 15 13.15 4.09 -0.71
CA PRO A 15 12.47 5.32 -1.04
C PRO A 15 12.38 6.27 0.17
N ALA A 16 12.53 7.57 -0.08
CA ALA A 16 12.33 8.57 0.97
C ALA A 16 10.85 8.71 1.37
N SER A 17 9.94 8.59 0.40
CA SER A 17 8.51 8.69 0.68
C SER A 17 8.04 7.48 1.49
N LYS A 18 7.20 7.78 2.47
CA LYS A 18 6.53 6.81 3.34
C LYS A 18 5.02 6.71 3.06
N VAL A 19 4.55 7.52 2.10
CA VAL A 19 3.16 7.57 1.67
C VAL A 19 3.10 7.51 0.15
N TRP A 20 2.20 6.70 -0.36
CA TRP A 20 1.86 6.66 -1.76
C TRP A 20 0.34 6.68 -1.92
N MET A 21 -0.15 7.45 -2.89
CA MET A 21 -1.57 7.53 -3.19
C MET A 21 -1.80 7.23 -4.67
N GLY A 22 -2.58 6.19 -4.94
CA GLY A 22 -3.13 5.90 -6.24
C GLY A 22 -4.45 6.65 -6.39
N GLN A 23 -4.51 7.57 -7.34
CA GLN A 23 -5.73 8.32 -7.65
C GLN A 23 -6.54 7.60 -8.74
N GLY A 24 -7.80 8.00 -8.93
CA GLY A 24 -8.72 7.42 -9.92
C GLY A 24 -10.14 7.33 -9.39
N ALA A 25 -10.99 6.52 -10.03
CA ALA A 25 -12.37 6.32 -9.57
C ALA A 25 -12.46 5.50 -8.27
N ASN A 26 -11.43 4.70 -7.95
CA ASN A 26 -11.30 3.92 -6.72
C ASN A 26 -9.93 4.18 -6.07
N PRO A 27 -9.71 5.35 -5.44
CA PRO A 27 -8.41 5.71 -4.90
C PRO A 27 -7.96 4.80 -3.76
N VAL A 28 -6.64 4.61 -3.64
CA VAL A 28 -6.02 3.89 -2.52
C VAL A 28 -4.84 4.68 -1.97
N CYS A 29 -4.67 4.64 -0.65
CA CYS A 29 -3.51 5.24 0.02
C CYS A 29 -2.75 4.15 0.78
N LEU A 30 -1.44 4.11 0.58
CA LEU A 30 -0.53 3.21 1.28
C LEU A 30 0.43 4.05 2.12
N MET A 31 0.45 3.79 3.42
CA MET A 31 1.26 4.50 4.40
C MET A 31 2.13 3.49 5.16
N ARG A 32 3.36 3.89 5.51
CA ARG A 32 4.28 3.06 6.30
C ARG A 32 5.22 3.88 7.15
N THR A 33 5.72 3.37 8.27
CA THR A 33 6.76 4.08 9.05
C THR A 33 8.19 3.79 8.58
N SER A 34 8.44 2.60 8.01
CA SER A 34 9.75 2.20 7.46
C SER A 34 9.62 1.35 6.19
N TRP A 35 10.71 1.21 5.42
CA TRP A 35 10.80 0.25 4.31
C TRP A 35 11.48 -1.06 4.69
N ASN A 36 12.27 -1.06 5.75
CA ASN A 36 13.15 -2.18 6.12
C ASN A 36 12.97 -2.67 7.56
N ASP A 37 12.16 -1.99 8.37
CA ASP A 37 11.86 -2.44 9.73
C ASP A 37 10.72 -3.47 9.69
N PRO A 38 10.96 -4.72 10.12
CA PRO A 38 9.93 -5.76 10.17
C PRO A 38 8.78 -5.42 11.13
N ASN A 39 9.01 -4.53 12.10
CA ASN A 39 8.01 -4.11 13.09
C ASN A 39 7.33 -2.79 12.71
N ALA A 40 7.60 -2.24 11.53
CA ALA A 40 6.98 -1.01 11.09
C ALA A 40 5.45 -1.10 11.03
N ILE A 41 4.83 0.07 11.12
CA ILE A 41 3.39 0.21 10.96
C ILE A 41 3.11 0.40 9.48
N TYR A 42 2.14 -0.34 8.96
CA TYR A 42 1.64 -0.23 7.59
C TYR A 42 0.12 -0.03 7.61
N VAL A 43 -0.37 0.89 6.78
CA VAL A 43 -1.81 1.10 6.59
C VAL A 43 -2.11 1.17 5.10
N GLY A 44 -3.09 0.39 4.66
CA GLY A 44 -3.70 0.51 3.35
C GLY A 44 -5.13 0.96 3.50
N PHE A 45 -5.52 2.06 2.85
CA PHE A 45 -6.85 2.65 2.96
C PHE A 45 -7.52 2.73 1.59
N LYS A 46 -8.78 2.31 1.53
CA LYS A 46 -9.57 2.35 0.29
C LYS A 46 -10.61 3.48 0.34
N ALA A 47 -10.61 4.30 -0.70
CA ALA A 47 -11.58 5.38 -0.88
C ALA A 47 -12.33 5.19 -2.21
N GLY A 48 -13.21 6.14 -2.55
CA GLY A 48 -13.88 6.15 -3.86
C GLY A 48 -15.34 5.76 -3.78
N SER A 49 -15.83 5.07 -4.81
CA SER A 49 -17.24 4.66 -4.93
C SER A 49 -17.36 3.15 -5.16
N PRO A 50 -18.32 2.45 -4.50
CA PRO A 50 -18.46 1.00 -4.68
C PRO A 50 -19.16 0.70 -6.00
N SER A 51 -19.69 1.74 -6.65
CA SER A 51 -20.35 1.69 -7.96
C SER A 51 -19.38 1.62 -9.14
N VAL A 52 -18.07 1.67 -8.92
CA VAL A 52 -17.08 1.46 -9.98
C VAL A 52 -17.07 -0.01 -10.39
N ASN A 53 -16.75 -0.29 -11.67
CA ASN A 53 -16.69 -1.66 -12.15
C ASN A 53 -15.68 -2.49 -11.33
N HIS A 54 -16.08 -3.70 -10.92
CA HIS A 54 -15.35 -4.57 -10.00
C HIS A 54 -15.05 -3.94 -8.62
N GLY A 55 -15.83 -2.93 -8.19
CA GLY A 55 -15.79 -2.39 -6.84
C GLY A 55 -16.46 -3.33 -5.82
N HIS A 56 -15.90 -3.38 -4.62
CA HIS A 56 -16.56 -3.93 -3.43
C HIS A 56 -17.19 -2.79 -2.63
N MET A 57 -18.06 -3.12 -1.66
CA MET A 57 -18.74 -2.15 -0.78
C MET A 57 -17.92 -1.84 0.48
N ASP A 58 -16.63 -1.60 0.28
CA ASP A 58 -15.58 -1.53 1.31
C ASP A 58 -14.92 -0.14 1.37
N ILE A 59 -15.64 0.92 1.01
CA ILE A 59 -15.07 2.27 1.10
C ILE A 59 -14.94 2.70 2.55
N GLY A 60 -13.79 3.30 2.85
CA GLY A 60 -13.42 3.62 4.21
C GLY A 60 -12.81 2.43 4.95
N SER A 61 -12.78 1.24 4.32
CA SER A 61 -12.04 0.11 4.88
C SER A 61 -10.55 0.40 4.88
N PHE A 62 -9.87 -0.28 5.80
CA PHE A 62 -8.44 -0.27 5.86
C PHE A 62 -7.91 -1.59 6.39
N ILE A 63 -6.69 -1.89 5.96
CA ILE A 63 -5.85 -2.89 6.61
C ILE A 63 -4.79 -2.17 7.43
N MET A 64 -4.41 -2.77 8.55
CA MET A 64 -3.31 -2.27 9.38
C MET A 64 -2.44 -3.42 9.86
N GLU A 65 -1.14 -3.27 9.69
CA GLU A 65 -0.11 -4.13 10.29
C GLU A 65 0.80 -3.30 11.21
N ALA A 66 1.21 -3.90 12.32
CA ALA A 66 2.21 -3.36 13.25
C ALA A 66 2.86 -4.52 14.01
N ASP A 67 4.15 -4.41 14.34
CA ASP A 67 4.92 -5.45 15.04
C ASP A 67 4.84 -6.83 14.35
N GLY A 68 4.82 -6.83 13.01
CA GLY A 68 4.71 -8.05 12.21
C GLY A 68 3.35 -8.74 12.26
N VAL A 69 2.31 -8.13 12.85
CA VAL A 69 0.97 -8.69 13.00
C VAL A 69 -0.09 -7.83 12.29
N ARG A 70 -1.07 -8.47 11.63
CA ARG A 70 -2.23 -7.79 11.04
C ARG A 70 -3.34 -7.61 12.08
N TRP A 71 -3.65 -6.34 12.38
CA TRP A 71 -4.63 -5.92 13.38
C TRP A 71 -5.99 -5.59 12.78
N ALA A 72 -6.01 -5.08 11.55
CA ALA A 72 -7.23 -4.79 10.81
C ALA A 72 -7.16 -5.43 9.43
N SER A 73 -8.28 -6.04 9.02
CA SER A 73 -8.47 -6.73 7.75
C SER A 73 -9.79 -6.29 7.13
N ASP A 74 -9.81 -6.28 5.80
CA ASP A 74 -11.00 -6.13 4.98
C ASP A 74 -11.38 -7.51 4.41
N PHE A 75 -12.68 -7.84 4.35
CA PHE A 75 -13.21 -9.18 4.02
C PHE A 75 -14.31 -9.13 2.95
#